data_AF-A0A969R9H7-F1
#
_entry.id   AF-A0A969R9H7-F1
#
_cell.length_a   1.000
_cell.length_b   1.000
_cell.length_c   1.000
_cell.angle_alpha   90.00
_cell.angle_beta   90.00
_cell.angle_gamma   90.00
#
_symmetry.space_group_name_H-M   'P 1'
#
loop_
_entity.id
_entity.type
_entity.pdbx_description
1 polymer ?
#
loop_
_entity_poly.entity_id
_entity_poly.type
_entity_poly.pdbx_seq_one_letter_code
_entity_poly.pdbx_strand_id
1 'polypeptide(L)'
;MTTIALPKYNYASILRDAAKITWQVQDLINDDKPLDFNKPFLPEALAHTQAIAGLTPNEQLTLNHIRANSYLHLFGLVEEFILPLVMNYAQSLGCADIEATQAYLGFAEEESKHIHLFRQFAAAFTNRFGHSCEVIGPPQAIADFVLQHSPLGVAFVTLHIEWMTQRHFLDSVHNQANKSLDPQFCSLLKHHWQEEAQHARLDTLMVQEMAQRLDAAAIELAIADYITIIQYLSTGLKTQVQLDLASLERAIKRSLTTTEREEIQQTQEWSYQRTFLSSGMMHPNFAQTVQALSANGFARIAAIANTFI
;
A
#
# COMPACT_ATOMS: atom_id res chain seq x y z
N MET A 1 17.11 28.98 9.86
CA MET A 1 18.21 28.23 9.24
C MET A 1 17.95 26.76 9.53
N THR A 2 17.37 26.06 8.57
CA THR A 2 17.12 24.62 8.64
C THR A 2 18.47 23.92 8.49
N THR A 3 18.96 23.30 9.57
CA THR A 3 20.10 22.40 9.49
C THR A 3 19.69 21.20 8.64
N ILE A 4 20.11 21.16 7.38
CA ILE A 4 19.92 20.01 6.50
C ILE A 4 20.75 18.87 7.09
N ALA A 5 20.09 17.90 7.70
CA ALA A 5 20.73 16.65 8.08
C ALA A 5 21.27 16.00 6.79
N LEU A 6 22.50 15.45 6.84
CA LEU A 6 23.04 14.65 5.74
C LEU A 6 22.01 13.58 5.34
N PRO A 7 21.82 13.31 4.03
CA PRO A 7 20.85 12.32 3.61
C PRO A 7 21.20 10.97 4.25
N LYS A 8 20.22 10.38 4.93
CA LYS A 8 20.33 9.09 5.64
C LYS A 8 20.70 7.94 4.69
N TYR A 9 20.47 8.13 3.40
CA TYR A 9 20.67 7.16 2.34
C TYR A 9 21.48 7.77 1.19
N ASN A 10 22.09 6.92 0.36
CA ASN A 10 22.75 7.34 -0.89
C ASN A 10 22.41 6.35 -2.02
N TYR A 11 22.35 6.85 -3.26
CA TYR A 11 21.94 6.10 -4.44
C TYR A 11 22.81 4.86 -4.69
N ALA A 12 24.14 4.97 -4.61
CA ALA A 12 25.06 3.83 -4.77
C ALA A 12 24.79 2.66 -3.79
N SER A 13 24.43 2.95 -2.54
CA SER A 13 24.06 1.91 -1.57
C SER A 13 22.73 1.26 -1.89
N ILE A 14 21.74 2.04 -2.31
CA ILE A 14 20.41 1.56 -2.67
C ILE A 14 20.50 0.65 -3.90
N LEU A 15 21.21 1.08 -4.95
CA LEU A 15 21.44 0.28 -6.16
C LEU A 15 22.11 -1.06 -5.84
N ARG A 16 23.11 -1.08 -4.96
CA ARG A 16 23.77 -2.33 -4.53
C ARG A 16 22.84 -3.25 -3.76
N ASP A 17 21.87 -2.71 -3.02
CA ASP A 17 20.91 -3.52 -2.27
C ASP A 17 19.80 -4.04 -3.19
N ALA A 18 19.28 -3.20 -4.09
CA ALA A 18 18.30 -3.57 -5.11
C ALA A 18 18.84 -4.69 -6.02
N ALA A 19 20.10 -4.60 -6.46
CA ALA A 19 20.73 -5.61 -7.31
C ALA A 19 20.87 -7.02 -6.67
N LYS A 20 20.62 -7.16 -5.37
CA LYS A 20 20.60 -8.47 -4.68
C LYS A 20 19.24 -9.16 -4.76
N ILE A 21 18.21 -8.43 -5.15
CA ILE A 21 16.84 -8.91 -5.23
C ILE A 21 16.60 -9.31 -6.68
N THR A 22 16.23 -10.56 -6.90
CA THR A 22 16.00 -11.09 -8.24
C THR A 22 14.91 -12.13 -8.17
N TRP A 23 13.76 -11.80 -8.75
CA TRP A 23 12.62 -12.68 -8.92
C TRP A 23 11.75 -12.16 -10.07
N GLN A 24 10.91 -13.03 -10.61
CA GLN A 24 9.95 -12.73 -11.66
C GLN A 24 8.54 -13.13 -11.20
N VAL A 25 7.49 -12.51 -11.72
CA VAL A 25 6.11 -12.78 -11.27
C VAL A 25 5.74 -14.27 -11.36
N GLN A 26 6.18 -14.98 -12.40
CA GLN A 26 5.97 -16.43 -12.54
C GLN A 26 6.68 -17.28 -11.48
N ASP A 27 7.67 -16.74 -10.76
CA ASP A 27 8.28 -17.44 -9.64
C ASP A 27 7.33 -17.50 -8.43
N LEU A 28 6.34 -16.61 -8.37
CA LEU A 28 5.44 -16.42 -7.22
C LEU A 28 4.04 -16.95 -7.49
N ILE A 29 3.54 -16.91 -8.72
CA ILE A 29 2.19 -17.36 -9.06
C ILE A 29 2.16 -17.93 -10.48
N ASN A 30 1.73 -19.18 -10.60
CA ASN A 30 1.55 -19.90 -11.86
C ASN A 30 0.69 -21.17 -11.63
N ASP A 31 0.47 -21.96 -12.67
CA ASP A 31 -0.37 -23.17 -12.60
C ASP A 31 0.16 -24.24 -11.60
N ASP A 32 1.48 -24.34 -11.43
CA ASP A 32 2.14 -25.25 -10.46
C ASP A 32 2.22 -24.65 -9.04
N LYS A 33 1.93 -23.35 -8.91
CA LYS A 33 1.97 -22.56 -7.67
C LYS A 33 0.62 -21.89 -7.41
N PRO A 34 -0.49 -22.64 -7.27
CA PRO A 34 -1.80 -22.05 -7.10
C PRO A 34 -2.03 -21.52 -5.68
N LEU A 35 -3.02 -20.63 -5.53
CA LEU A 35 -3.57 -20.26 -4.24
C LEU A 35 -4.32 -21.44 -3.59
N ASP A 36 -4.10 -21.65 -2.29
CA ASP A 36 -4.74 -22.65 -1.44
C ASP A 36 -5.88 -22.04 -0.62
N PHE A 37 -7.10 -22.10 -1.15
CA PHE A 37 -8.31 -21.58 -0.50
C PHE A 37 -8.72 -22.34 0.78
N ASN A 38 -7.96 -23.35 1.23
CA ASN A 38 -8.15 -23.91 2.57
C ASN A 38 -7.39 -23.14 3.65
N LYS A 39 -6.60 -22.13 3.26
CA LYS A 39 -5.78 -21.32 4.15
C LYS A 39 -6.16 -19.84 4.04
N PRO A 40 -6.03 -19.08 5.14
CA PRO A 40 -6.08 -17.63 5.06
C PRO A 40 -4.98 -17.09 4.15
N PHE A 41 -5.31 -16.08 3.36
CA PHE A 41 -4.38 -15.39 2.47
C PHE A 41 -3.72 -14.23 3.21
N LEU A 42 -4.53 -13.38 3.83
CA LEU A 42 -4.02 -12.26 4.61
C LEU A 42 -3.81 -12.66 6.07
N PRO A 43 -2.72 -12.20 6.70
CA PRO A 43 -2.52 -12.34 8.13
C PRO A 43 -3.55 -11.54 8.93
N GLU A 44 -3.89 -11.99 10.13
CA GLU A 44 -4.86 -11.32 11.00
C GLU A 44 -4.46 -9.92 11.42
N ALA A 45 -3.15 -9.63 11.45
CA ALA A 45 -2.64 -8.28 11.68
C ALA A 45 -3.14 -7.26 10.63
N LEU A 46 -3.52 -7.74 9.44
CA LEU A 46 -4.05 -6.92 8.35
C LEU A 46 -5.56 -7.14 8.17
N ALA A 47 -6.01 -8.40 8.11
CA ALA A 47 -7.39 -8.73 7.77
C ALA A 47 -8.39 -8.52 8.91
N HIS A 48 -7.97 -8.76 10.15
CA HIS A 48 -8.80 -8.68 11.35
C HIS A 48 -10.16 -9.41 11.22
N THR A 49 -10.14 -10.59 10.62
CA THR A 49 -11.34 -11.38 10.32
C THR A 49 -11.75 -12.29 11.46
N GLN A 50 -10.80 -12.76 12.27
CA GLN A 50 -11.06 -13.67 13.39
C GLN A 50 -11.76 -12.99 14.58
N ALA A 51 -11.73 -11.66 14.65
CA ALA A 51 -12.35 -10.88 15.72
C ALA A 51 -13.88 -10.75 15.58
N ILE A 52 -14.44 -11.12 14.43
CA ILE A 52 -15.87 -10.96 14.12
C ILE A 52 -16.65 -12.15 14.67
N ALA A 53 -17.44 -11.95 15.72
CA ALA A 53 -18.15 -13.00 16.43
C ALA A 53 -19.35 -13.55 15.63
N GLY A 54 -19.97 -12.71 14.81
CA GLY A 54 -21.11 -13.09 13.96
C GLY A 54 -20.82 -14.07 12.83
N LEU A 55 -19.55 -14.41 12.57
CA LEU A 55 -19.15 -15.30 11.48
C LEU A 55 -18.64 -16.64 12.02
N THR A 56 -19.04 -17.73 11.37
CA THR A 56 -18.41 -19.05 11.61
C THR A 56 -16.95 -19.05 11.13
N PRO A 57 -16.09 -19.97 11.58
CA PRO A 57 -14.70 -20.03 11.12
C PRO A 57 -14.54 -20.10 9.59
N ASN A 58 -15.45 -20.79 8.89
CA ASN A 58 -15.44 -20.87 7.43
C ASN A 58 -15.85 -19.54 6.77
N GLU A 59 -16.78 -18.79 7.39
CA GLU A 59 -17.20 -17.48 6.90
C GLU A 59 -16.12 -16.42 7.18
N GLN A 60 -15.42 -16.50 8.31
CA GLN A 60 -14.25 -15.68 8.59
C GLN A 60 -13.14 -15.92 7.56
N LEU A 61 -12.90 -17.19 7.20
CA LEU A 61 -11.96 -17.54 6.13
C LEU A 61 -12.41 -16.99 4.77
N THR A 62 -13.70 -17.09 4.45
CA THR A 62 -14.27 -16.51 3.22
C THR A 62 -14.09 -15.00 3.18
N LEU A 63 -14.34 -14.30 4.29
CA LEU A 63 -14.08 -12.87 4.41
C LEU A 63 -12.59 -12.54 4.26
N ASN A 64 -11.69 -13.38 4.80
CA ASN A 64 -10.25 -13.21 4.62
C ASN A 64 -9.85 -13.29 3.15
N HIS A 65 -10.43 -14.22 2.39
CA HIS A 65 -10.22 -14.34 0.94
C HIS A 65 -10.74 -13.11 0.18
N ILE A 66 -11.94 -12.63 0.48
CA ILE A 66 -12.51 -11.42 -0.12
C ILE A 66 -11.60 -10.21 0.19
N ARG A 67 -11.21 -10.06 1.46
CA ARG A 67 -10.30 -9.00 1.91
C ARG A 67 -8.95 -9.05 1.21
N ALA A 68 -8.44 -10.26 0.95
CA ALA A 68 -7.22 -10.51 0.19
C ALA A 68 -7.37 -10.11 -1.29
N ASN A 69 -8.49 -10.44 -1.93
CA ASN A 69 -8.77 -9.97 -3.28
C ASN A 69 -8.78 -8.44 -3.36
N SER A 70 -9.44 -7.79 -2.40
CA SER A 70 -9.48 -6.33 -2.33
C SER A 70 -8.10 -5.74 -2.05
N TYR A 71 -7.26 -6.39 -1.23
CA TYR A 71 -5.87 -6.00 -1.04
C TYR A 71 -5.07 -6.03 -2.35
N LEU A 72 -5.21 -7.08 -3.16
CA LEU A 72 -4.53 -7.19 -4.47
C LEU A 72 -4.92 -6.02 -5.40
N HIS A 73 -6.21 -5.69 -5.46
CA HIS A 73 -6.69 -4.61 -6.33
C HIS A 73 -6.32 -3.22 -5.81
N LEU A 74 -6.36 -3.01 -4.51
CA LEU A 74 -5.94 -1.74 -3.91
C LEU A 74 -4.44 -1.49 -4.11
N PHE A 75 -3.60 -2.52 -3.99
CA PHE A 75 -2.18 -2.39 -4.29
C PHE A 75 -1.94 -2.10 -5.78
N GLY A 76 -2.51 -2.90 -6.67
CA GLY A 76 -2.41 -2.63 -8.11
C GLY A 76 -2.88 -1.22 -8.50
N LEU A 77 -3.85 -0.66 -7.76
CA LEU A 77 -4.32 0.70 -7.95
C LEU A 77 -3.34 1.77 -7.46
N VAL A 78 -2.68 1.58 -6.31
CA VAL A 78 -1.71 2.58 -5.83
C VAL A 78 -0.47 2.62 -6.70
N GLU A 79 0.02 1.46 -7.15
CA GLU A 79 1.19 1.41 -8.04
C GLU A 79 0.95 2.18 -9.36
N GLU A 80 -0.31 2.22 -9.83
CA GLU A 80 -0.68 2.93 -11.06
C GLU A 80 -0.52 4.47 -10.97
N PHE A 81 -0.45 5.07 -9.78
CA PHE A 81 -0.05 6.48 -9.63
C PHE A 81 1.39 6.66 -9.14
N ILE A 82 2.00 5.65 -8.52
CA ILE A 82 3.41 5.68 -8.11
C ILE A 82 4.31 5.62 -9.34
N LEU A 83 4.04 4.71 -10.27
CA LEU A 83 4.84 4.54 -11.49
C LEU A 83 4.98 5.86 -12.31
N PRO A 84 3.91 6.61 -12.62
CA PRO A 84 4.03 7.91 -13.28
C PRO A 84 4.84 8.94 -12.49
N LEU A 85 4.70 9.00 -11.15
CA LEU A 85 5.50 9.90 -10.31
C LEU A 85 6.99 9.59 -10.46
N VAL A 86 7.37 8.32 -10.29
CA VAL A 86 8.76 7.85 -10.35
C VAL A 86 9.36 8.10 -11.74
N MET A 87 8.62 7.78 -12.81
CA MET A 87 9.05 8.01 -14.18
C MET A 87 9.28 9.50 -14.48
N ASN A 88 8.37 10.37 -14.04
CA ASN A 88 8.52 11.82 -14.18
C ASN A 88 9.72 12.34 -13.39
N TYR A 89 9.96 11.79 -12.18
CA TYR A 89 11.11 12.16 -11.38
C TYR A 89 12.43 11.76 -12.05
N ALA A 90 12.54 10.51 -12.53
CA ALA A 90 13.69 10.01 -13.28
C ALA A 90 13.97 10.88 -14.52
N GLN A 91 12.92 11.26 -15.26
CA GLN A 91 13.05 12.18 -16.40
C GLN A 91 13.64 13.53 -16.00
N SER A 92 13.24 14.07 -14.84
CA SER A 92 13.71 15.37 -14.35
C SER A 92 15.19 15.39 -13.92
N LEU A 93 15.73 14.24 -13.52
CA LEU A 93 17.14 14.09 -13.12
C LEU A 93 18.09 14.12 -14.34
N GLY A 94 17.63 13.59 -15.49
CA GLY A 94 18.40 13.58 -16.73
C GLY A 94 19.67 12.72 -16.63
N CYS A 95 20.83 13.25 -17.04
CA CYS A 95 22.10 12.54 -16.94
C CYS A 95 23.11 13.22 -15.99
N ALA A 96 22.68 14.25 -15.26
CA ALA A 96 23.55 15.02 -14.37
C ALA A 96 23.95 14.21 -13.13
N ASP A 97 23.00 13.44 -12.59
CA ASP A 97 23.24 12.43 -11.57
C ASP A 97 22.81 11.06 -12.12
N ILE A 98 23.78 10.34 -12.67
CA ILE A 98 23.51 9.06 -13.33
C ILE A 98 23.17 7.96 -12.33
N GLU A 99 23.68 8.02 -11.10
CA GLU A 99 23.35 7.04 -10.07
C GLU A 99 21.91 7.24 -9.59
N ALA A 100 21.48 8.47 -9.36
CA ALA A 100 20.08 8.77 -9.03
C ALA A 100 19.16 8.31 -10.17
N THR A 101 19.49 8.65 -11.42
CA THR A 101 18.69 8.28 -12.59
C THR A 101 18.57 6.75 -12.73
N GLN A 102 19.68 6.02 -12.57
CA GLN A 102 19.64 4.55 -12.57
C GLN A 102 18.77 3.99 -11.45
N ALA A 103 18.84 4.57 -10.25
CA ALA A 103 18.06 4.09 -9.11
C ALA A 103 16.55 4.26 -9.35
N TYR A 104 16.10 5.41 -9.86
CA TYR A 104 14.67 5.62 -10.16
C TYR A 104 14.19 4.88 -11.41
N LEU A 105 15.06 4.59 -12.38
CA LEU A 105 14.69 3.70 -13.49
C LEU A 105 14.49 2.24 -13.02
N GLY A 106 15.33 1.76 -12.09
CA GLY A 106 15.13 0.46 -11.45
C GLY A 106 13.84 0.43 -10.63
N PHE A 107 13.59 1.46 -9.83
CA PHE A 107 12.34 1.64 -9.10
C PHE A 107 11.13 1.59 -10.06
N ALA A 108 11.14 2.31 -11.18
CA ALA A 108 10.05 2.25 -12.15
C ALA A 108 9.85 0.86 -12.80
N GLU A 109 10.94 0.12 -13.02
CA GLU A 109 10.85 -1.28 -13.46
C GLU A 109 10.13 -2.14 -12.41
N GLU A 110 10.56 -2.05 -11.15
CA GLU A 110 10.00 -2.77 -10.00
C GLU A 110 8.51 -2.45 -9.82
N GLU A 111 8.10 -1.17 -9.88
CA GLU A 111 6.69 -0.74 -9.84
C GLU A 111 5.86 -1.35 -10.96
N SER A 112 6.36 -1.33 -12.20
CA SER A 112 5.66 -1.94 -13.33
C SER A 112 5.49 -3.46 -13.14
N LYS A 113 6.48 -4.11 -12.52
CA LYS A 113 6.45 -5.52 -12.16
C LYS A 113 5.48 -5.78 -11.01
N HIS A 114 5.33 -4.89 -10.03
CA HIS A 114 4.33 -5.00 -8.96
C HIS A 114 2.91 -4.87 -9.49
N ILE A 115 2.64 -3.93 -10.41
CA ILE A 115 1.35 -3.87 -11.12
C ILE A 115 1.03 -5.21 -11.78
N HIS A 116 2.00 -5.80 -12.49
CA HIS A 116 1.83 -7.10 -13.11
C HIS A 116 1.60 -8.21 -12.08
N LEU A 117 2.37 -8.23 -10.99
CA LEU A 117 2.26 -9.18 -9.87
C LEU A 117 0.85 -9.18 -9.28
N PHE A 118 0.34 -8.03 -8.87
CA PHE A 118 -0.98 -7.92 -8.25
C PHE A 118 -2.10 -8.32 -9.21
N ARG A 119 -1.99 -7.97 -10.50
CA ARG A 119 -2.95 -8.42 -11.54
C ARG A 119 -2.94 -9.93 -11.72
N GLN A 120 -1.76 -10.58 -11.70
CA GLN A 120 -1.66 -12.03 -11.83
C GLN A 120 -2.24 -12.77 -10.61
N PHE A 121 -1.97 -12.28 -9.39
CA PHE A 121 -2.60 -12.82 -8.18
C PHE A 121 -4.11 -12.61 -8.17
N ALA A 122 -4.60 -11.44 -8.60
CA ALA A 122 -6.03 -11.14 -8.69
C ALA A 122 -6.73 -12.07 -9.70
N ALA A 123 -6.12 -12.29 -10.87
CA ALA A 123 -6.63 -13.24 -11.86
C ALA A 123 -6.68 -14.68 -11.30
N ALA A 124 -5.61 -15.11 -10.61
CA ALA A 124 -5.57 -16.43 -9.96
C ALA A 124 -6.66 -16.58 -8.89
N PHE A 125 -6.96 -15.52 -8.14
CA PHE A 125 -8.06 -15.47 -7.19
C PHE A 125 -9.42 -15.64 -7.91
N THR A 126 -9.72 -14.76 -8.88
CA THR A 126 -11.01 -14.74 -9.58
C THR A 126 -11.33 -16.07 -10.26
N ASN A 127 -10.31 -16.72 -10.84
CA ASN A 127 -10.47 -18.00 -11.53
C ASN A 127 -10.92 -19.16 -10.60
N ARG A 128 -10.74 -19.03 -9.28
CA ARG A 128 -10.96 -20.13 -8.32
C ARG A 128 -11.93 -19.82 -7.19
N PHE A 129 -12.12 -18.55 -6.82
CA PHE A 129 -13.00 -18.19 -5.71
C PHE A 129 -14.48 -18.56 -5.95
N GLY A 130 -14.91 -18.57 -7.22
CA GLY A 130 -16.24 -19.07 -7.62
C GLY A 130 -17.39 -18.05 -7.48
N HIS A 131 -17.11 -16.84 -7.01
CA HIS A 131 -18.07 -15.74 -6.88
C HIS A 131 -17.45 -14.43 -7.35
N SER A 132 -18.26 -13.48 -7.83
CA SER A 132 -17.78 -12.14 -8.13
C SER A 132 -17.45 -11.39 -6.82
N CYS A 133 -16.34 -10.68 -6.83
CA CYS A 133 -15.96 -9.70 -5.81
C CYS A 133 -15.76 -8.37 -6.52
N GLU A 134 -16.67 -7.42 -6.28
CA GLU A 134 -16.52 -6.09 -6.86
C GLU A 134 -15.47 -5.29 -6.09
N VAL A 135 -14.76 -4.41 -6.81
CA VAL A 135 -13.70 -3.56 -6.26
C VAL A 135 -13.87 -2.11 -6.71
N ILE A 136 -13.37 -1.18 -5.91
CA ILE A 136 -13.36 0.25 -6.26
C ILE A 136 -12.49 0.51 -7.49
N GLY A 137 -12.86 1.52 -8.28
CA GLY A 137 -12.16 1.89 -9.50
C GLY A 137 -13.03 2.73 -10.44
N PRO A 138 -12.60 2.92 -11.69
CA PRO A 138 -11.42 2.32 -12.31
C PRO A 138 -10.11 2.87 -11.70
N PRO A 139 -9.01 2.07 -11.65
CA PRO A 139 -7.70 2.51 -11.14
C PRO A 139 -7.23 3.85 -11.73
N GLN A 140 -7.37 4.01 -13.06
CA GLN A 140 -7.02 5.26 -13.75
C GLN A 140 -7.71 6.50 -13.16
N ALA A 141 -8.99 6.43 -12.79
CA ALA A 141 -9.69 7.59 -12.25
C ALA A 141 -9.16 8.01 -10.87
N ILE A 142 -8.69 7.02 -10.09
CA ILE A 142 -8.07 7.29 -8.79
C ILE A 142 -6.65 7.82 -9.01
N ALA A 143 -5.89 7.25 -9.95
CA ALA A 143 -4.59 7.78 -10.33
C ALA A 143 -4.67 9.23 -10.84
N ASP A 144 -5.63 9.55 -11.70
CA ASP A 144 -5.88 10.90 -12.19
C ASP A 144 -6.20 11.87 -11.05
N PHE A 145 -7.03 11.44 -10.09
CA PHE A 145 -7.34 12.24 -8.91
C PHE A 145 -6.10 12.53 -8.06
N VAL A 146 -5.22 11.54 -7.88
CA VAL A 146 -3.98 11.71 -7.10
C VAL A 146 -2.98 12.60 -7.84
N LEU A 147 -2.73 12.30 -9.12
CA LEU A 147 -1.70 12.95 -9.94
C LEU A 147 -2.01 14.40 -10.32
N GLN A 148 -3.25 14.87 -10.16
CA GLN A 148 -3.60 16.29 -10.39
C GLN A 148 -3.09 17.23 -9.27
N HIS A 149 -2.66 16.68 -8.13
CA HIS A 149 -2.16 17.46 -6.99
C HIS A 149 -0.69 17.84 -7.14
N SER A 150 -0.17 18.67 -6.22
CA SER A 150 1.23 19.09 -6.25
C SER A 150 2.19 17.89 -6.20
N PRO A 151 3.32 17.91 -6.95
CA PRO A 151 4.26 16.79 -6.99
C PRO A 151 4.76 16.33 -5.61
N LEU A 152 5.03 17.29 -4.70
CA LEU A 152 5.45 16.95 -3.34
C LEU A 152 4.31 16.33 -2.51
N GLY A 153 3.05 16.72 -2.74
CA GLY A 153 1.88 16.10 -2.10
C GLY A 153 1.73 14.64 -2.53
N VAL A 154 1.88 14.36 -3.83
CA VAL A 154 1.88 12.99 -4.37
C VAL A 154 3.07 12.18 -3.84
N ALA A 155 4.26 12.79 -3.77
CA ALA A 155 5.44 12.16 -3.18
C ALA A 155 5.27 11.83 -1.69
N PHE A 156 4.53 12.63 -0.92
CA PHE A 156 4.19 12.27 0.46
C PHE A 156 3.26 11.05 0.53
N VAL A 157 2.27 10.95 -0.36
CA VAL A 157 1.38 9.76 -0.41
C VAL A 157 2.17 8.52 -0.79
N THR A 158 3.08 8.64 -1.76
CA THR A 158 3.96 7.54 -2.18
C THR A 158 4.89 7.12 -1.03
N LEU A 159 5.62 8.05 -0.42
CA LEU A 159 6.48 7.77 0.73
C LEU A 159 5.72 7.13 1.90
N HIS A 160 4.49 7.56 2.16
CA HIS A 160 3.62 6.92 3.14
C HIS A 160 3.40 5.46 2.79
N ILE A 161 2.97 5.17 1.56
CA ILE A 161 2.63 3.83 1.07
C ILE A 161 3.84 2.90 1.19
N GLU A 162 5.02 3.36 0.78
CA GLU A 162 6.26 2.59 0.94
C GLU A 162 6.59 2.23 2.39
N TRP A 163 6.41 3.17 3.31
CA TRP A 163 6.64 2.87 4.74
C TRP A 163 5.53 1.98 5.34
N MET A 164 4.32 2.04 4.79
CA MET A 164 3.22 1.15 5.15
C MET A 164 3.52 -0.30 4.72
N THR A 165 4.01 -0.53 3.50
CA THR A 165 4.35 -1.89 3.02
C THR A 165 5.45 -2.53 3.87
N GLN A 166 6.40 -1.73 4.37
CA GLN A 166 7.39 -2.18 5.36
C GLN A 166 6.73 -2.75 6.63
N ARG A 167 5.73 -2.06 7.17
CA ARG A 167 4.97 -2.57 8.34
C ARG A 167 4.18 -3.82 8.01
N HIS A 168 3.56 -3.90 6.83
CA HIS A 168 2.78 -5.06 6.44
C HIS A 168 3.57 -6.35 6.58
N PHE A 169 4.79 -6.42 6.06
CA PHE A 169 5.59 -7.63 6.16
C PHE A 169 6.17 -7.86 7.55
N LEU A 170 6.75 -6.82 8.18
CA LEU A 170 7.40 -6.94 9.48
C LEU A 170 6.41 -7.34 10.58
N ASP A 171 5.27 -6.67 10.66
CA ASP A 171 4.27 -6.90 11.70
C ASP A 171 3.40 -8.14 11.43
N SER A 172 3.58 -8.79 10.28
CA SER A 172 2.87 -10.02 9.92
C SER A 172 3.79 -11.22 9.61
N VAL A 173 4.24 -11.39 8.36
CA VAL A 173 4.92 -12.59 7.87
C VAL A 173 6.29 -12.80 8.52
N HIS A 174 7.03 -11.74 8.82
CA HIS A 174 8.34 -11.88 9.46
C HIS A 174 8.21 -12.30 10.94
N ASN A 175 7.33 -11.65 11.68
CA ASN A 175 7.20 -11.84 13.12
C ASN A 175 6.29 -13.03 13.51
N GLN A 176 5.51 -13.58 12.57
CA GLN A 176 4.67 -14.76 12.79
C GLN A 176 5.28 -15.97 12.07
N ALA A 177 5.47 -17.08 12.79
CA ALA A 177 5.87 -18.36 12.21
C ALA A 177 4.69 -18.95 11.39
N ASN A 178 4.42 -18.37 10.22
CA ASN A 178 3.22 -18.56 9.41
C ASN A 178 3.16 -19.92 8.70
N LYS A 179 3.00 -20.99 9.47
CA LYS A 179 2.66 -22.31 8.92
C LYS A 179 1.19 -22.43 8.49
N SER A 180 0.33 -21.45 8.85
CA SER A 180 -1.11 -21.47 8.58
C SER A 180 -1.55 -20.65 7.38
N LEU A 181 -0.77 -19.66 6.91
CA LEU A 181 -1.13 -18.86 5.75
C LEU A 181 -0.88 -19.61 4.43
N ASP A 182 -1.55 -19.16 3.39
CA ASP A 182 -1.25 -19.56 2.02
C ASP A 182 0.22 -19.23 1.66
N PRO A 183 0.98 -20.19 1.11
CA PRO A 183 2.40 -19.99 0.81
C PRO A 183 2.63 -18.96 -0.28
N GLN A 184 1.70 -18.79 -1.23
CA GLN A 184 1.88 -17.84 -2.34
C GLN A 184 1.60 -16.41 -1.90
N PHE A 185 0.62 -16.19 -1.02
CA PHE A 185 0.41 -14.90 -0.37
C PHE A 185 1.57 -14.53 0.57
N CYS A 186 2.15 -15.49 1.29
CA CYS A 186 3.40 -15.27 2.03
C CYS A 186 4.54 -14.85 1.09
N SER A 187 4.64 -15.51 -0.06
CA SER A 187 5.65 -15.20 -1.08
C SER A 187 5.42 -13.82 -1.68
N LEU A 188 4.17 -13.46 -2.01
CA LEU A 188 3.77 -12.14 -2.48
C LEU A 188 4.25 -11.04 -1.53
N LEU A 189 3.82 -11.10 -0.26
CA LEU A 189 4.15 -10.09 0.74
C LEU A 189 5.66 -9.98 0.99
N LYS A 190 6.38 -11.11 0.96
CA LYS A 190 7.83 -11.13 1.14
C LYS A 190 8.57 -10.44 0.00
N HIS A 191 8.29 -10.84 -1.24
CA HIS A 191 9.05 -10.36 -2.39
C HIS A 191 8.72 -8.92 -2.73
N HIS A 192 7.45 -8.52 -2.56
CA HIS A 192 7.04 -7.11 -2.64
C HIS A 192 7.83 -6.30 -1.61
N TRP A 193 7.77 -6.67 -0.32
CA TRP A 193 8.50 -5.99 0.75
C TRP A 193 10.02 -5.81 0.53
N GLN A 194 10.67 -6.79 -0.10
CA GLN A 194 12.11 -6.73 -0.38
C GLN A 194 12.45 -5.53 -1.28
N GLU A 195 11.63 -5.26 -2.29
CA GLU A 195 11.82 -4.16 -3.25
C GLU A 195 11.36 -2.82 -2.64
N GLU A 196 10.21 -2.81 -1.97
CA GLU A 196 9.69 -1.63 -1.25
C GLU A 196 10.66 -1.09 -0.19
N ALA A 197 11.53 -1.94 0.35
CA ALA A 197 12.55 -1.51 1.31
C ALA A 197 13.55 -0.53 0.69
N GLN A 198 13.78 -0.62 -0.62
CA GLN A 198 14.62 0.31 -1.38
C GLN A 198 13.81 1.52 -1.85
N HIS A 199 12.58 1.31 -2.29
CA HIS A 199 11.65 2.37 -2.70
C HIS A 199 11.43 3.38 -1.57
N ALA A 200 11.14 2.91 -0.35
CA ALA A 200 11.00 3.77 0.84
C ALA A 200 12.22 4.67 1.09
N ARG A 201 13.43 4.19 0.77
CA ARG A 201 14.67 4.96 0.89
C ARG A 201 14.81 5.98 -0.24
N LEU A 202 14.46 5.60 -1.47
CA LEU A 202 14.45 6.49 -2.63
C LEU A 202 13.42 7.60 -2.46
N ASP A 203 12.19 7.30 -2.06
CA ASP A 203 11.16 8.33 -1.84
C ASP A 203 11.51 9.28 -0.71
N THR A 204 12.24 8.81 0.30
CA THR A 204 12.78 9.71 1.33
C THR A 204 13.72 10.73 0.70
N LEU A 205 14.58 10.32 -0.25
CA LEU A 205 15.46 11.22 -1.00
C LEU A 205 14.66 12.13 -1.94
N MET A 206 13.70 11.57 -2.70
CA MET A 206 12.81 12.30 -3.60
C MET A 206 12.11 13.46 -2.89
N VAL A 207 11.45 13.17 -1.75
CA VAL A 207 10.74 14.17 -0.95
C VAL A 207 11.69 15.25 -0.43
N GLN A 208 12.88 14.87 0.05
CA GLN A 208 13.87 15.83 0.55
C GLN A 208 14.39 16.75 -0.57
N GLU A 209 14.71 16.20 -1.73
CA GLU A 209 15.23 16.93 -2.88
C GLU A 209 14.17 17.84 -3.51
N MET A 210 12.92 17.38 -3.63
CA MET A 210 11.79 18.21 -4.07
C MET A 210 11.58 19.39 -3.12
N ALA A 211 11.53 19.14 -1.81
CA ALA A 211 11.25 20.16 -0.82
C ALA A 211 12.33 21.24 -0.73
N GLN A 212 13.61 20.92 -1.01
CA GLN A 212 14.70 21.91 -1.05
C GLN A 212 14.50 23.03 -2.07
N ARG A 213 13.66 22.79 -3.09
CA ARG A 213 13.39 23.73 -4.19
C ARG A 213 12.13 24.56 -3.97
N LEU A 214 11.41 24.32 -2.88
CA LEU A 214 10.12 24.91 -2.58
C LEU A 214 10.21 25.91 -1.44
N ASP A 215 9.34 26.92 -1.47
CA ASP A 215 9.14 27.81 -0.33
C ASP A 215 8.14 27.21 0.67
N ALA A 216 7.96 27.91 1.80
CA ALA A 216 7.07 27.44 2.87
C ALA A 216 5.60 27.35 2.41
N ALA A 217 5.15 28.21 1.50
CA ALA A 217 3.77 28.19 1.02
C ALA A 217 3.50 26.97 0.14
N ALA A 218 4.46 26.61 -0.73
CA ALA A 218 4.38 25.41 -1.55
C ALA A 218 4.46 24.13 -0.71
N ILE A 219 5.26 24.11 0.37
CA ILE A 219 5.29 22.97 1.31
C ILE A 219 3.93 22.82 2.04
N GLU A 220 3.33 23.92 2.50
CA GLU A 220 2.02 23.87 3.14
C GLU A 220 0.90 23.44 2.18
N LEU A 221 0.98 23.83 0.90
CA LEU A 221 0.09 23.31 -0.15
C LEU A 221 0.25 21.80 -0.32
N ALA A 222 1.49 21.29 -0.40
CA ALA A 222 1.75 19.86 -0.52
C ALA A 222 1.18 19.04 0.64
N ILE A 223 1.24 19.57 1.87
CA ILE A 223 0.61 18.95 3.04
C ILE A 223 -0.91 18.96 2.93
N ALA A 224 -1.51 20.06 2.45
CA ALA A 224 -2.95 20.13 2.23
C ALA A 224 -3.41 19.12 1.17
N ASP A 225 -2.69 19.03 0.04
CA ASP A 225 -2.94 18.06 -1.02
C ASP A 225 -2.83 16.62 -0.52
N TYR A 226 -1.77 16.29 0.23
CA TYR A 226 -1.62 14.99 0.87
C TYR A 226 -2.84 14.63 1.73
N ILE A 227 -3.31 15.57 2.56
CA ILE A 227 -4.50 15.37 3.40
C ILE A 227 -5.75 15.12 2.56
N THR A 228 -5.94 15.89 1.47
CA THR A 228 -7.05 15.70 0.53
C THR A 228 -7.01 14.31 -0.11
N ILE A 229 -5.83 13.84 -0.52
CA ILE A 229 -5.66 12.48 -1.08
C ILE A 229 -5.99 11.41 -0.02
N ILE A 230 -5.50 11.55 1.21
CA ILE A 230 -5.80 10.60 2.30
C ILE A 230 -7.30 10.53 2.59
N GLN A 231 -8.01 11.67 2.60
CA GLN A 231 -9.47 11.70 2.78
C GLN A 231 -10.21 11.03 1.62
N TYR A 232 -9.75 11.25 0.40
CA TYR A 232 -10.29 10.60 -0.80
C TYR A 232 -10.10 9.08 -0.73
N LEU A 233 -8.89 8.61 -0.45
CA LEU A 233 -8.60 7.18 -0.29
C LEU A 233 -9.42 6.58 0.85
N SER A 234 -9.56 7.25 1.99
CA SER A 234 -10.39 6.80 3.11
C SER A 234 -11.84 6.54 2.72
N THR A 235 -12.43 7.44 1.93
CA THR A 235 -13.78 7.26 1.36
C THR A 235 -13.84 6.05 0.42
N GLY A 236 -12.81 5.86 -0.41
CA GLY A 236 -12.67 4.70 -1.28
C GLY A 236 -12.60 3.39 -0.48
N LEU A 237 -11.81 3.33 0.59
CA LEU A 237 -11.69 2.15 1.45
C LEU A 237 -13.02 1.79 2.12
N LYS A 238 -13.79 2.78 2.61
CA LYS A 238 -15.14 2.53 3.14
C LYS A 238 -16.09 2.00 2.08
N THR A 239 -15.98 2.51 0.86
CA THR A 239 -16.74 1.98 -0.30
C THR A 239 -16.36 0.52 -0.57
N GLN A 240 -15.07 0.18 -0.53
CA GLN A 240 -14.61 -1.20 -0.70
C GLN A 240 -15.19 -2.13 0.36
N VAL A 241 -15.27 -1.72 1.62
CA VAL A 241 -15.92 -2.52 2.68
C VAL A 241 -17.37 -2.85 2.36
N GLN A 242 -18.12 -1.93 1.75
CA GLN A 242 -19.50 -2.20 1.33
C GLN A 242 -19.58 -3.23 0.20
N LEU A 243 -18.63 -3.18 -0.75
CA LEU A 243 -18.52 -4.17 -1.82
C LEU A 243 -18.11 -5.55 -1.28
N ASP A 244 -17.21 -5.59 -0.30
CA ASP A 244 -16.80 -6.81 0.38
C ASP A 244 -17.95 -7.46 1.14
N LEU A 245 -18.78 -6.67 1.83
CA LEU A 245 -19.98 -7.15 2.52
C LEU A 245 -20.97 -7.81 1.55
N ALA A 246 -21.23 -7.16 0.41
CA ALA A 246 -22.08 -7.72 -0.63
C ALA A 246 -21.49 -9.01 -1.22
N SER A 247 -20.16 -9.03 -1.40
CA SER A 247 -19.42 -10.22 -1.86
C SER A 247 -19.51 -11.36 -0.85
N LEU A 248 -19.43 -11.06 0.45
CA LEU A 248 -19.52 -12.03 1.52
C LEU A 248 -20.88 -12.68 1.53
N GLU A 249 -21.98 -11.93 1.57
CA GLU A 249 -23.36 -12.46 1.55
C GLU A 249 -23.60 -13.40 0.36
N ARG A 250 -23.07 -13.05 -0.82
CA ARG A 250 -23.14 -13.92 -2.01
C ARG A 250 -22.34 -15.20 -1.84
N ALA A 251 -21.11 -15.12 -1.33
CA ALA A 251 -20.23 -16.27 -1.16
C ALA A 251 -20.73 -17.25 -0.09
N ILE A 252 -21.22 -16.73 1.05
CA ILE A 252 -21.74 -17.55 2.16
C ILE A 252 -23.18 -18.03 1.93
N LYS A 253 -23.86 -17.50 0.90
CA LYS A 253 -25.23 -17.84 0.50
C LYS A 253 -26.27 -17.63 1.62
N ARG A 254 -26.04 -16.63 2.46
CA ARG A 254 -27.02 -16.15 3.45
C ARG A 254 -26.96 -14.64 3.57
N SER A 255 -28.07 -14.06 4.01
CA SER A 255 -28.11 -12.66 4.43
C SER A 255 -27.53 -12.53 5.82
N LEU A 256 -26.73 -11.48 6.01
CA LEU A 256 -26.27 -11.07 7.33
C LEU A 256 -27.43 -10.35 8.04
N THR A 257 -27.58 -10.59 9.33
CA THR A 257 -28.44 -9.77 10.18
C THR A 257 -27.89 -8.34 10.25
N THR A 258 -28.74 -7.38 10.63
CA THR A 258 -28.31 -5.98 10.81
C THR A 258 -27.12 -5.88 11.77
N THR A 259 -27.15 -6.62 12.88
CA THR A 259 -26.07 -6.63 13.87
C THR A 259 -24.77 -7.22 13.33
N GLU A 260 -24.81 -8.36 12.62
CA GLU A 260 -23.62 -8.93 11.98
C GLU A 260 -23.03 -7.96 10.94
N ARG A 261 -23.89 -7.34 10.13
CA ARG A 261 -23.45 -6.39 9.10
C ARG A 261 -22.76 -5.18 9.72
N GLU A 262 -23.32 -4.61 10.78
CA GLU A 262 -22.74 -3.48 11.51
C GLU A 262 -21.40 -3.85 12.15
N GLU A 263 -21.29 -5.03 12.79
CA GLU A 263 -20.04 -5.53 13.36
C GLU A 263 -18.96 -5.69 12.29
N ILE A 264 -19.27 -6.39 11.19
CA ILE A 264 -18.32 -6.62 10.10
C ILE A 264 -17.90 -5.29 9.48
N GLN A 265 -18.86 -4.38 9.22
CA GLN A 265 -18.56 -3.08 8.64
C GLN A 265 -17.60 -2.28 9.52
N GLN A 266 -17.88 -2.13 10.82
CA GLN A 266 -17.03 -1.35 11.72
C GLN A 266 -15.62 -1.96 11.83
N THR A 267 -15.56 -3.29 11.97
CA THR A 267 -14.30 -4.04 12.09
C THR A 267 -13.45 -3.91 10.82
N GLN A 268 -14.08 -4.04 9.64
CA GLN A 268 -13.39 -3.97 8.36
C GLN A 268 -13.03 -2.53 7.99
N GLU A 269 -13.90 -1.52 8.18
CA GLU A 269 -13.54 -0.11 7.96
C GLU A 269 -12.30 0.27 8.77
N TRP A 270 -12.27 -0.09 10.05
CA TRP A 270 -11.09 0.12 10.90
C TRP A 270 -9.87 -0.64 10.37
N SER A 271 -10.00 -1.92 10.03
CA SER A 271 -8.89 -2.73 9.48
C SER A 271 -8.32 -2.12 8.18
N TYR A 272 -9.18 -1.69 7.25
CA TYR A 272 -8.76 -1.05 6.01
C TYR A 272 -8.04 0.27 6.27
N GLN A 273 -8.61 1.16 7.08
CA GLN A 273 -8.00 2.45 7.38
C GLN A 273 -6.70 2.30 8.17
N ARG A 274 -6.63 1.33 9.08
CA ARG A 274 -5.39 1.00 9.77
C ARG A 274 -4.32 0.47 8.83
N THR A 275 -4.69 -0.48 7.98
CA THR A 275 -3.79 -1.12 7.01
C THR A 275 -3.25 -0.10 6.02
N PHE A 276 -4.13 0.68 5.38
CA PHE A 276 -3.77 1.52 4.25
C PHE A 276 -3.46 2.98 4.56
N LEU A 277 -3.84 3.48 5.75
CA LEU A 277 -3.66 4.89 6.11
C LEU A 277 -2.83 5.06 7.39
N SER A 278 -3.33 4.65 8.56
CA SER A 278 -2.63 5.01 9.81
C SER A 278 -1.27 4.33 9.97
N SER A 279 -1.10 3.13 9.41
CA SER A 279 0.17 2.40 9.37
C SER A 279 1.30 3.21 8.71
N GLY A 280 1.07 3.90 7.60
CA GLY A 280 2.11 4.73 6.96
C GLY A 280 2.15 6.15 7.53
N MET A 281 1.00 6.77 7.82
CA MET A 281 0.94 8.10 8.45
C MET A 281 1.72 8.19 9.76
N MET A 282 1.70 7.10 10.54
CA MET A 282 2.37 7.02 11.84
C MET A 282 3.70 6.26 11.77
N HIS A 283 4.20 5.95 10.58
CA HIS A 283 5.50 5.30 10.47
C HIS A 283 6.61 6.28 10.91
N PRO A 284 7.57 5.87 11.77
CA PRO A 284 8.55 6.79 12.33
C PRO A 284 9.37 7.55 11.28
N ASN A 285 9.74 6.88 10.17
CA ASN A 285 10.50 7.53 9.10
C ASN A 285 9.66 8.54 8.29
N PHE A 286 8.36 8.24 8.06
CA PHE A 286 7.46 9.19 7.41
C PHE A 286 7.22 10.41 8.30
N ALA A 287 6.87 10.16 9.57
CA ALA A 287 6.69 11.19 10.59
C ALA A 287 7.91 12.11 10.72
N GLN A 288 9.12 11.53 10.81
CA GLN A 288 10.37 12.27 10.88
C GLN A 288 10.59 13.13 9.63
N THR A 289 10.30 12.60 8.44
CA THR A 289 10.46 13.33 7.17
C THR A 289 9.54 14.54 7.11
N VAL A 290 8.24 14.35 7.39
CA VAL A 290 7.27 15.45 7.40
C VAL A 290 7.61 16.49 8.49
N GLN A 291 7.96 16.03 9.71
CA GLN A 291 8.28 16.92 10.82
C GLN A 291 9.51 17.81 10.52
N ALA A 292 10.50 17.28 9.79
CA ALA A 292 11.67 18.05 9.36
C ALA A 292 11.32 19.17 8.36
N LEU A 293 10.24 19.00 7.59
CA LEU A 293 9.78 19.97 6.60
C LEU A 293 8.78 20.99 7.18
N SER A 294 7.79 20.52 7.96
CA SER A 294 6.82 21.37 8.65
C SER A 294 6.31 20.70 9.92
N ALA A 295 6.66 21.26 11.08
CA ALA A 295 6.15 20.81 12.37
C ALA A 295 4.62 20.98 12.48
N ASN A 296 4.06 22.03 11.87
CA ASN A 296 2.61 22.25 11.82
C ASN A 296 1.93 21.21 10.93
N GLY A 297 2.49 20.94 9.74
CA GLY A 297 2.01 19.90 8.84
C GLY A 297 2.00 18.53 9.48
N PHE A 298 3.08 18.16 10.17
CA PHE A 298 3.14 16.94 10.96
C PHE A 298 2.02 16.85 11.99
N ALA A 299 1.77 17.91 12.76
CA ALA A 299 0.70 17.91 13.77
C ALA A 299 -0.70 17.71 13.14
N ARG A 300 -0.96 18.32 11.97
CA ARG A 300 -2.20 18.13 11.20
C ARG A 300 -2.37 16.69 10.73
N ILE A 301 -1.30 16.10 10.17
CA ILE A 301 -1.30 14.72 9.70
C ILE A 301 -1.50 13.74 10.87
N ALA A 302 -0.81 13.95 11.99
CA ALA A 302 -0.95 13.12 13.19
C ALA A 302 -2.38 13.19 13.77
N ALA A 303 -3.00 14.38 13.77
CA ALA A 303 -4.39 14.53 14.20
C ALA A 303 -5.36 13.71 13.34
N ILE A 304 -5.15 13.68 12.02
CA ILE A 304 -5.96 12.85 11.11
C ILE A 304 -5.68 11.36 11.32
N ALA A 305 -4.41 10.97 11.47
CA ALA A 305 -4.04 9.58 11.71
C ALA A 305 -4.74 9.00 12.94
N ASN A 306 -4.87 9.78 14.01
CA ASN A 306 -5.57 9.39 15.23
C ASN A 306 -7.08 9.17 15.05
N THR A 307 -7.69 9.64 13.95
CA THR A 307 -9.10 9.34 13.64
C THR A 307 -9.30 7.93 13.06
N PHE A 308 -8.21 7.24 12.71
CA PHE A 308 -8.19 5.90 12.14
C PHE A 308 -7.67 4.82 13.12
N ILE A 309 -7.52 5.17 14.40
CA ILE A 309 -7.00 4.28 15.46
C ILE A 309 -8.16 3.78 16.33
#